data_AF-A0A6C0ANR1-F1
#
_entry.id   AF-A0A6C0ANR1-F1
#
_cell.length_a   1.000
_cell.length_b   1.000
_cell.length_c   1.000
_cell.angle_alpha   90.00
_cell.angle_beta   90.00
_cell.angle_gamma   90.00
#
_symmetry.space_group_name_H-M   'P 1'
#
loop_
_entity.id
_entity.type
_entity.pdbx_description
1 polymer ?
#
loop_
_entity_poly.entity_id
_entity_poly.type
_entity_poly.pdbx_seq_one_letter_code
_entity_poly.pdbx_strand_id
1 'polypeptide(L)'
;MPSLRYGGVIYYQVRHAIFCKLCRDTIESKYTYNFKMCSCGSVGIDGGIVSGNRIIGDPENIEPRGMYAATINGRKIWLPQDVIENHYYRLNVLR
;
A
#
# COMPACT_ATOMS: atom_id res chain seq x y z
N MET A 1 -1.66 -13.06 -0.56
CA MET A 1 -1.11 -11.83 0.05
C MET A 1 -0.43 -11.02 -1.04
N PRO A 2 -0.68 -9.71 -1.13
CA PRO A 2 -0.01 -8.85 -2.10
C PRO A 2 1.50 -8.90 -1.90
N SER A 3 2.24 -8.89 -3.01
CA SER A 3 3.69 -9.00 -2.99
C SER A 3 4.34 -8.19 -4.10
N LEU A 4 5.61 -7.84 -3.92
CA LEU A 4 6.43 -7.10 -4.88
C LEU A 4 7.76 -7.83 -5.05
N ARG A 5 8.25 -7.91 -6.29
CA ARG A 5 9.58 -8.43 -6.59
C ARG A 5 10.55 -7.27 -6.83
N TYR A 6 11.66 -7.25 -6.10
CA TYR A 6 12.71 -6.25 -6.22
C TYR A 6 14.08 -6.87 -5.92
N GLY A 7 15.08 -6.60 -6.75
CA GLY A 7 16.44 -7.16 -6.56
C GLY A 7 16.49 -8.69 -6.48
N GLY A 8 15.58 -9.40 -7.17
CA GLY A 8 15.48 -10.87 -7.11
C GLY A 8 14.73 -11.43 -5.90
N VAL A 9 14.35 -10.60 -4.94
CA VAL A 9 13.63 -10.99 -3.71
C VAL A 9 12.14 -10.67 -3.82
N ILE A 10 11.29 -11.54 -3.25
CA ILE A 10 9.85 -11.30 -3.11
C ILE A 10 9.59 -10.73 -1.71
N TYR A 11 8.95 -9.57 -1.64
CA TYR A 11 8.53 -8.91 -0.42
C TYR A 11 7.01 -9.01 -0.31
N TYR A 12 6.52 -9.44 0.84
CA TYR A 12 5.09 -9.54 1.12
C TYR A 12 4.60 -8.31 1.84
N GLN A 13 3.40 -7.85 1.50
CA GLN A 13 2.78 -6.76 2.24
C GLN A 13 2.58 -7.19 3.69
N VAL A 14 2.92 -6.31 4.62
CA VAL A 14 2.74 -6.47 6.06
C VAL A 14 1.97 -5.30 6.68
N ARG A 15 1.65 -4.27 5.88
CA ARG A 15 0.75 -3.17 6.24
C ARG A 15 0.03 -2.68 4.98
N HIS A 16 -1.29 -2.49 5.06
CA HIS A 16 -2.10 -1.92 3.99
C HIS A 16 -2.65 -0.55 4.41
N ALA A 17 -1.94 0.51 4.03
CA ALA A 17 -2.26 1.88 4.42
C ALA A 17 -1.97 2.87 3.28
N ILE A 18 -2.69 4.00 3.30
CA ILE A 18 -2.46 5.15 2.42
C ILE A 18 -2.56 6.44 3.22
N PHE A 19 -1.91 7.48 2.72
CA PHE A 19 -2.04 8.85 3.18
C PHE A 19 -2.77 9.67 2.11
N CYS A 20 -3.82 10.39 2.52
CA CYS A 20 -4.53 11.31 1.67
C CYS A 20 -3.77 12.63 1.59
N LYS A 21 -3.33 13.02 0.40
CA LYS A 21 -2.58 14.27 0.19
C LYS A 21 -3.45 15.52 0.36
N LEU A 22 -4.77 15.40 0.23
CA LEU A 22 -5.70 16.52 0.38
C LEU A 22 -5.96 16.87 1.86
N CYS A 23 -6.47 15.91 2.64
CA CYS A 23 -6.86 16.15 4.03
C CYS A 23 -5.81 15.69 5.06
N ARG A 24 -4.72 15.07 4.61
CA ARG A 24 -3.61 14.58 5.44
C ARG A 24 -3.97 13.45 6.40
N ASP A 25 -5.07 12.76 6.16
CA ASP A 25 -5.41 11.57 6.93
C ASP A 25 -4.63 10.35 6.46
N THR A 26 -4.12 9.60 7.43
CA THR A 26 -3.63 8.25 7.18
C THR A 26 -4.71 7.25 7.54
N ILE A 27 -5.09 6.41 6.59
CA ILE A 27 -6.04 5.32 6.79
C ILE A 27 -5.36 3.97 6.54
N GLU A 28 -5.76 2.97 7.31
CA GLU A 28 -5.20 1.62 7.27
C GLU A 28 -6.32 0.60 7.33
N SER A 29 -6.31 -0.35 6.39
CA SER A 29 -7.21 -1.50 6.40
C SER A 29 -6.46 -2.68 7.01
N LYS A 30 -6.96 -3.22 8.13
CA LYS A 30 -6.23 -4.23 8.93
C LYS A 30 -6.67 -5.68 8.67
N TYR A 31 -7.92 -5.86 8.23
CA TYR A 31 -8.52 -7.18 8.03
C TYR A 31 -9.43 -7.16 6.80
N THR A 32 -9.91 -8.32 6.38
CA THR A 32 -10.84 -8.45 5.25
C THR A 32 -12.14 -7.69 5.52
N TYR A 33 -12.72 -7.05 4.50
CA TYR A 33 -13.92 -6.22 4.63
C TYR A 33 -13.77 -5.09 5.65
N ASN A 34 -12.62 -4.40 5.62
CA ASN A 34 -12.30 -3.29 6.49
C ASN A 34 -12.14 -2.01 5.69
N PHE A 35 -13.25 -1.60 5.06
CA PHE A 35 -13.30 -0.37 4.29
C PHE A 35 -13.08 0.83 5.22
N LYS A 36 -12.16 1.70 4.82
CA LYS A 36 -11.88 2.98 5.45
C LYS A 36 -11.87 4.06 4.38
N MET A 37 -12.41 5.21 4.73
CA MET A 37 -12.36 6.42 3.94
C MET A 37 -11.63 7.50 4.73
N CYS A 38 -10.85 8.35 4.07
CA CYS A 38 -10.28 9.54 4.69
C CYS A 38 -11.39 10.55 5.06
N SER A 39 -11.11 11.51 5.94
CA SER A 39 -12.13 12.44 6.46
C SER A 39 -12.72 13.36 5.40
N CYS A 40 -11.99 13.66 4.31
CA CYS A 40 -12.55 14.43 3.20
C CYS A 40 -13.32 13.58 2.18
N GLY A 41 -13.34 12.25 2.32
CA GLY A 41 -14.04 11.36 1.40
C GLY A 41 -13.35 11.11 0.06
N SER A 42 -12.20 11.75 -0.22
CA SER A 42 -11.56 11.68 -1.55
C SER A 42 -10.88 10.35 -1.85
N VAL A 43 -10.35 9.66 -0.83
CA VAL A 43 -9.61 8.40 -0.99
C VAL A 43 -10.02 7.38 0.07
N GLY A 44 -10.01 6.11 -0.31
CA GLY A 44 -10.39 4.98 0.53
C GLY A 44 -9.49 3.76 0.34
N ILE A 45 -9.60 2.81 1.27
CA ILE A 45 -8.80 1.59 1.31
C ILE A 45 -9.63 0.43 1.90
N ASP A 46 -9.46 -0.78 1.38
CA ASP A 46 -10.21 -1.97 1.84
C ASP A 46 -9.45 -3.29 1.65
N GLY A 47 -9.85 -4.30 2.41
CA GLY A 47 -9.48 -5.70 2.23
C GLY A 47 -8.31 -6.18 3.07
N GLY A 48 -7.67 -5.34 3.88
CA GLY A 48 -6.53 -5.75 4.71
C GLY A 48 -5.35 -6.25 3.87
N ILE A 49 -4.59 -7.22 4.39
CA ILE A 49 -3.39 -7.80 3.75
C ILE A 49 -3.76 -9.11 3.04
N VAL A 50 -4.77 -9.06 2.18
CA VAL A 50 -5.23 -10.23 1.41
C VAL A 50 -5.15 -9.97 -0.08
N SER A 51 -5.12 -11.03 -0.87
CA SER A 51 -5.17 -10.91 -2.32
C SER A 51 -6.50 -10.23 -2.72
N GLY A 52 -6.43 -9.18 -3.52
CA GLY A 52 -7.63 -8.41 -3.92
C GLY A 52 -7.97 -7.23 -3.01
N ASN A 53 -7.08 -6.84 -2.08
CA ASN A 53 -7.18 -5.56 -1.39
C ASN A 53 -7.14 -4.38 -2.37
N ARG A 54 -7.68 -3.24 -1.95
CA ARG A 54 -8.03 -2.15 -2.85
C ARG A 54 -7.67 -0.81 -2.26
N ILE A 55 -7.20 0.06 -3.15
CA ILE A 55 -7.09 1.50 -2.92
C ILE A 55 -8.08 2.15 -3.89
N ILE A 56 -8.83 3.13 -3.40
CA ILE A 56 -9.92 3.79 -4.12
C ILE A 56 -9.67 5.30 -4.08
N GLY A 57 -9.90 5.98 -5.20
CA GLY A 57 -9.75 7.42 -5.33
C GLY A 57 -8.78 7.82 -6.44
N ASP A 58 -8.61 9.12 -6.62
CA ASP A 58 -7.66 9.68 -7.59
C ASP A 58 -6.22 9.39 -7.15
N PRO A 59 -5.39 8.73 -7.98
CA PRO A 59 -3.98 8.47 -7.70
C PRO A 59 -3.16 9.72 -7.33
N GLU A 60 -3.50 10.90 -7.87
CA GLU A 60 -2.81 12.15 -7.54
C GLU A 60 -2.98 12.53 -6.07
N ASN A 61 -4.12 12.14 -5.47
CA ASN A 61 -4.46 12.41 -4.07
C ASN A 61 -3.95 11.34 -3.10
N ILE A 62 -3.32 10.28 -3.61
CA ILE A 62 -2.90 9.12 -2.83
C ILE A 62 -1.38 9.10 -2.69
N GLU A 63 -0.91 8.93 -1.46
CA GLU A 63 0.47 8.53 -1.16
C GLU A 63 0.45 7.13 -0.52
N PRO A 64 1.03 6.09 -1.15
CA PRO A 64 1.02 4.76 -0.60
C PRO A 64 1.87 4.68 0.67
N ARG A 65 1.30 4.19 1.77
CA ARG A 65 2.00 3.99 3.07
C ARG A 65 2.00 2.53 3.51
N GLY A 66 1.80 1.63 2.54
CA GLY A 66 1.92 0.19 2.74
C GLY A 66 3.36 -0.17 3.08
N MET A 67 3.54 -1.25 3.83
CA MET A 67 4.87 -1.77 4.16
C MET A 67 5.00 -3.17 3.60
N TYR A 68 6.18 -3.48 3.07
CA TYR A 68 6.50 -4.80 2.54
C TYR A 68 7.78 -5.31 3.19
N ALA A 69 7.83 -6.60 3.48
CA ALA A 69 8.99 -7.23 4.09
C ALA A 69 9.25 -8.62 3.51
N ALA A 70 10.51 -9.02 3.53
CA ALA A 70 10.96 -10.37 3.27
C ALA A 70 11.70 -10.90 4.50
N THR A 71 11.70 -12.22 4.68
CA THR A 71 12.55 -12.89 5.69
C THR A 71 13.65 -13.63 4.96
N ILE A 72 14.90 -13.22 5.16
CA ILE A 72 16.09 -13.82 4.55
C ILE A 72 17.00 -14.30 5.68
N ASN A 73 17.32 -15.59 5.71
CA ASN A 73 18.16 -16.20 6.74
C ASN A 73 17.73 -15.82 8.17
N GLY A 74 16.40 -15.84 8.43
CA GLY A 74 15.81 -15.48 9.72
C GLY A 74 15.75 -13.97 10.02
N ARG A 75 16.27 -13.10 9.15
CA ARG A 75 16.23 -11.65 9.33
C ARG A 75 15.12 -11.02 8.50
N LYS A 76 14.35 -10.12 9.12
CA LYS A 76 13.34 -9.31 8.43
C LYS A 76 14.01 -8.13 7.72
N ILE A 77 13.81 -8.04 6.41
CA ILE A 77 14.30 -6.95 5.58
C ILE A 77 13.09 -6.20 5.02
N TRP A 78 13.08 -4.89 5.18
CA TRP A 78 12.02 -4.02 4.70
C TRP A 78 12.30 -3.58 3.27
N LEU A 79 11.26 -3.59 2.44
CA LEU A 79 11.35 -2.99 1.11
C LEU A 79 11.43 -1.47 1.26
N PRO A 80 12.38 -0.79 0.59
CA PRO A 80 12.44 0.67 0.60
C PRO A 80 11.14 1.32 0.13
N GLN A 81 10.76 2.41 0.79
CA GLN A 81 9.50 3.10 0.57
C GLN A 81 9.40 3.69 -0.84
N ASP A 82 10.49 4.22 -1.38
CA ASP A 82 10.58 4.74 -2.74
C ASP A 82 10.30 3.67 -3.80
N VAL A 83 10.68 2.41 -3.56
CA VAL A 83 10.35 1.30 -4.47
C VAL A 83 8.85 1.01 -4.47
N ILE A 84 8.20 1.08 -3.30
CA ILE A 84 6.75 0.89 -3.16
C ILE A 84 5.99 2.01 -3.88
N GLU A 85 6.40 3.26 -3.68
CA GLU A 85 5.84 4.44 -4.32
C GLU A 85 6.00 4.38 -5.83
N ASN A 86 7.22 4.14 -6.32
CA ASN A 86 7.49 4.03 -7.75
C ASN A 86 6.66 2.93 -8.42
N HIS A 87 6.49 1.78 -7.76
CA HIS A 87 5.64 0.71 -8.26
C HIS A 87 4.17 1.15 -8.35
N TYR A 88 3.65 1.81 -7.32
CA TYR A 88 2.29 2.34 -7.31
C TYR A 88 2.05 3.37 -8.42
N TYR A 89 2.94 4.36 -8.59
CA TYR A 89 2.80 5.41 -9.60
C TYR A 89 2.88 4.85 -11.04
N ARG A 90 3.78 3.89 -11.29
CA ARG A 90 3.85 3.22 -12.60
C ARG A 90 2.57 2.47 -12.97
N LEU A 91 1.89 1.89 -11.99
CA LEU A 91 0.66 1.12 -12.23
C LEU A 91 -0.60 1.98 -12.38
N ASN A 92 -0.63 3.16 -11.73
CA ASN A 92 -1.88 3.91 -11.56
C ASN A 92 -1.85 5.33 -12.15
N VAL A 93 -0.69 5.90 -12.46
CA VAL A 93 -0.58 7.29 -12.97
C VAL A 93 -0.02 7.35 -14.38
N LEU A 94 1.05 6.61 -14.66
CA LEU A 94 1.77 6.68 -15.94
C LEU A 94 1.16 5.76 -17.03
N ARG A 95 -0.14 5.47 -16.97
CA ARG A 95 -0.84 4.61 -17.93
C ARG A 95 -1.54 5.41 -19.01
#